data_AF-A0A355WBJ2-F1
#
_entry.id   AF-A0A355WBJ2-F1
#
_cell.length_a   1.000
_cell.length_b   1.000
_cell.length_c   1.000
_cell.angle_alpha   90.00
_cell.angle_beta   90.00
_cell.angle_gamma   90.00
#
_symmetry.space_group_name_H-M   'P 1'
#
loop_
_entity.id
_entity.type
_entity.pdbx_description
1 polymer ?
#
loop_
_entity_poly.entity_id
_entity_poly.type
_entity_poly.pdbx_seq_one_letter_code
_entity_poly.pdbx_strand_id
1 'polypeptide(L)'
;GETDFPAVRKTFKLLKDKQFVGIFPEGTRIKGEGFGKAHPGVAMFSIKTGKPVIPVYIETSYKLFSKIKVVYGEPIDFKSYKKERMTNDDYSELSQMIIDKFKELKGGNY
;
A
#
# COMPACT_ATOMS: atom_id res chain seq x y z
N GLY A 1 -18.91 4.12 2.59
CA GLY A 1 -18.24 3.00 1.92
C GLY A 1 -18.42 1.79 2.78
N GLU A 2 -19.05 0.75 2.26
CA GLU A 2 -19.26 -0.50 2.98
C GLU A 2 -17.93 -1.25 3.02
N THR A 3 -17.48 -1.64 4.22
CA THR A 3 -16.26 -2.44 4.36
C THR A 3 -16.55 -3.84 3.84
N ASP A 4 -15.91 -4.25 2.75
CA ASP A 4 -15.97 -5.62 2.24
C ASP A 4 -15.23 -6.58 3.19
N PHE A 5 -15.92 -7.00 4.25
CA PHE A 5 -15.41 -7.97 5.23
C PHE A 5 -14.93 -9.28 4.59
N PRO A 6 -15.62 -9.86 3.59
CA PRO A 6 -15.09 -11.00 2.82
C PRO A 6 -13.71 -10.75 2.23
N ALA A 7 -13.49 -9.62 1.55
CA ALA A 7 -12.18 -9.28 0.97
C ALA A 7 -11.09 -9.15 2.04
N VAL A 8 -11.39 -8.47 3.15
CA VAL A 8 -10.46 -8.32 4.28
C VAL A 8 -10.04 -9.69 4.85
N ARG A 9 -11.01 -10.59 5.07
CA ARG A 9 -10.74 -11.95 5.57
C ARG A 9 -9.89 -12.76 4.58
N LYS A 10 -10.18 -12.66 3.28
CA LYS A 10 -9.42 -13.34 2.22
C LYS A 10 -7.97 -12.85 2.19
N THR A 11 -7.74 -11.55 2.28
CA THR A 11 -6.39 -10.97 2.36
C THR A 11 -5.60 -11.53 3.55
N PHE A 12 -6.21 -11.59 4.74
CA PHE A 12 -5.56 -12.20 5.90
C PHE A 12 -5.20 -13.67 5.69
N LYS A 13 -6.07 -14.46 5.05
CA LYS A 13 -5.80 -15.86 4.74
C LYS A 13 -4.61 -15.99 3.78
N LEU A 14 -4.62 -15.24 2.67
CA LEU A 14 -3.54 -15.26 1.68
C LEU A 14 -2.18 -14.87 2.29
N LEU A 15 -2.15 -13.83 3.12
CA LEU A 15 -0.92 -13.40 3.79
C LEU A 15 -0.38 -14.43 4.80
N LYS A 16 -1.27 -15.18 5.48
CA LYS A 16 -0.89 -16.30 6.34
C LYS A 16 -0.32 -17.47 5.53
N ASP A 17 -0.90 -17.74 4.35
CA ASP A 17 -0.48 -18.80 3.42
C ASP A 17 0.77 -18.41 2.60
N LYS A 18 1.51 -17.37 3.04
CA LYS A 18 2.73 -16.84 2.41
C LYS A 18 2.54 -16.45 0.93
N GLN A 19 1.34 -16.05 0.54
CA GLN A 19 1.02 -15.56 -0.79
C GLN A 19 1.24 -14.04 -0.89
N PHE A 20 1.44 -13.54 -2.11
CA PHE A 20 1.51 -12.12 -2.40
C PHE A 20 0.11 -11.51 -2.54
N VAL A 21 -0.07 -10.29 -2.04
CA VAL A 21 -1.31 -9.52 -2.20
C VAL A 21 -0.96 -8.13 -2.71
N GLY A 22 -1.53 -7.76 -3.86
CA GLY A 22 -1.47 -6.40 -4.38
C GLY A 22 -2.64 -5.58 -3.86
N ILE A 23 -2.37 -4.41 -3.27
CA ILE A 23 -3.39 -3.48 -2.78
C ILE A 23 -3.12 -2.11 -3.36
N PHE A 24 -4.17 -1.49 -3.92
CA PHE A 24 -4.12 -0.08 -4.30
C PHE A 24 -4.60 0.75 -3.11
N PRO A 25 -3.72 1.48 -2.42
CA PRO A 25 -4.07 2.15 -1.18
C PRO A 25 -5.14 3.23 -1.37
N GLU A 26 -5.34 3.75 -2.57
CA GLU A 26 -6.36 4.76 -2.87
C GLU A 26 -7.70 4.18 -3.34
N GLY A 27 -7.76 2.87 -3.60
CA GLY A 27 -8.96 2.18 -4.09
C GLY A 27 -9.43 2.56 -5.49
N THR A 28 -8.93 3.66 -6.06
CA THR A 28 -9.33 4.19 -7.37
C THR A 28 -8.12 4.65 -8.19
N ARG A 29 -8.32 4.78 -9.50
CA ARG A 29 -7.29 5.34 -10.40
C ARG A 29 -7.29 6.86 -10.29
N ILE A 30 -6.13 7.44 -9.99
CA ILE A 30 -5.95 8.90 -9.99
C ILE A 30 -5.82 9.36 -11.44
N LYS A 31 -6.71 10.23 -11.88
CA LYS A 31 -6.60 10.94 -13.16
C LYS A 31 -5.99 12.32 -12.88
N GLY A 32 -4.67 12.41 -12.76
CA GLY A 32 -3.98 13.68 -12.52
C GLY A 32 -2.63 13.50 -11.83
N GLU A 33 -1.98 14.63 -11.54
CA GLU A 33 -0.75 14.65 -10.76
C GLU A 33 -1.08 14.68 -9.26
N GLY A 34 -0.92 13.54 -8.58
CA GLY A 34 -1.07 13.48 -7.14
C GLY A 34 -1.08 12.06 -6.61
N PHE A 35 -0.98 11.97 -5.30
CA PHE A 35 -1.32 10.77 -4.53
C PHE A 35 -2.46 11.19 -3.60
N GLY A 36 -3.60 10.51 -3.69
CA GLY A 36 -4.69 10.63 -2.75
C GLY A 36 -4.34 10.03 -1.38
N LYS A 37 -5.32 10.05 -0.48
CA LYS A 37 -5.14 9.51 0.87
C LYS A 37 -5.10 7.99 0.81
N ALA A 38 -4.06 7.39 1.40
CA ALA A 38 -4.03 5.95 1.57
C ALA A 38 -5.10 5.50 2.57
N HIS A 39 -5.80 4.44 2.20
CA HIS A 39 -6.68 3.74 3.10
C HIS A 39 -5.88 3.03 4.21
N PRO A 40 -6.33 3.10 5.46
CA PRO A 40 -5.63 2.52 6.62
C PRO A 40 -5.48 0.98 6.55
N GLY A 41 -6.21 0.33 5.66
CA GLY A 41 -6.23 -1.13 5.51
C GLY A 41 -4.85 -1.72 5.22
N VAL A 42 -3.98 -1.03 4.46
CA VAL A 42 -2.65 -1.55 4.11
C VAL A 42 -1.77 -1.67 5.35
N ALA A 43 -1.67 -0.61 6.16
CA ALA A 43 -0.93 -0.66 7.42
C ALA A 43 -1.54 -1.68 8.39
N MET A 44 -2.88 -1.77 8.45
CA MET A 44 -3.57 -2.77 9.28
C MET A 44 -3.14 -4.21 8.92
N PHE A 45 -3.12 -4.56 7.64
CA PHE A 45 -2.70 -5.90 7.22
C PHE A 45 -1.26 -6.19 7.61
N SER A 46 -0.34 -5.25 7.37
CA SER A 46 1.06 -5.43 7.71
C SER A 46 1.29 -5.61 9.21
N ILE A 47 0.75 -4.74 10.06
CA ILE A 47 0.88 -4.80 11.52
C ILE A 47 0.30 -6.11 12.08
N LYS A 48 -0.88 -6.51 11.61
CA LYS A 48 -1.59 -7.71 12.11
C LYS A 48 -0.97 -9.02 11.63
N THR A 49 -0.34 -9.04 10.45
CA THR A 49 0.29 -10.25 9.89
C THR A 49 1.80 -10.31 10.10
N GLY A 50 2.44 -9.20 10.47
CA GLY A 50 3.89 -9.09 10.55
C GLY A 50 4.59 -9.25 9.20
N LYS A 51 3.90 -8.94 8.10
CA LYS A 51 4.47 -9.02 6.74
C LYS A 51 4.91 -7.64 6.27
N PRO A 52 6.06 -7.52 5.59
CA PRO A 52 6.53 -6.25 5.06
C PRO A 52 5.62 -5.78 3.91
N VAL A 53 5.59 -4.48 3.69
CA VAL A 53 4.92 -3.86 2.54
C VAL A 53 5.98 -3.39 1.56
N ILE A 54 5.86 -3.75 0.29
CA ILE A 54 6.75 -3.28 -0.77
C ILE A 54 6.00 -2.19 -1.55
N PRO A 55 6.47 -0.93 -1.52
CA PRO A 55 5.87 0.11 -2.33
C PRO A 55 6.19 -0.13 -3.81
N VAL A 56 5.18 -0.13 -4.66
CA VAL A 56 5.32 -0.31 -6.11
C VAL A 56 4.72 0.88 -6.84
N TYR A 57 5.55 1.58 -7.60
CA TYR A 57 5.15 2.70 -8.45
C TYR A 57 5.08 2.25 -9.91
N ILE A 58 3.96 2.52 -10.57
CA ILE A 58 3.73 2.16 -11.97
C ILE A 58 3.62 3.46 -12.76
N GLU A 59 4.61 3.71 -13.60
CA GLU A 59 4.66 4.84 -14.52
C GLU A 59 4.23 4.38 -15.92
N THR A 60 3.14 4.97 -16.41
CA THR A 60 2.60 4.67 -17.74
C THR A 60 2.08 5.95 -18.40
N SER A 61 2.34 6.09 -19.69
CA SER A 61 1.86 7.23 -20.50
C SER A 61 0.46 7.00 -21.08
N TYR A 62 -0.18 5.86 -20.79
CA TYR A 62 -1.51 5.45 -21.26
C TYR A 62 -1.74 5.54 -22.79
N LYS A 63 -0.66 5.55 -23.59
CA LYS A 63 -0.71 5.49 -25.07
C LYS A 63 -0.58 4.04 -25.54
N LEU A 64 -1.23 3.69 -26.66
CA LEU A 64 -1.04 2.39 -27.30
C LEU A 64 0.46 2.17 -27.61
N PHE A 65 0.94 0.95 -27.35
CA PHE A 65 2.35 0.54 -27.53
C PHE A 65 3.39 1.32 -26.70
N SER A 66 2.96 2.08 -25.70
CA SER A 66 3.90 2.76 -24.80
C SER A 66 4.50 1.79 -23.77
N LYS A 67 5.76 2.05 -23.39
CA LYS A 67 6.45 1.27 -22.36
C LYS A 67 5.82 1.58 -20.99
N ILE A 68 5.66 0.53 -20.18
CA ILE A 68 5.28 0.64 -18.77
C ILE A 68 6.56 0.48 -17.96
N LYS A 69 6.85 1.47 -17.10
CA LYS A 69 7.95 1.37 -16.15
C LYS A 69 7.37 1.05 -14.77
N VAL A 70 7.86 -0.05 -14.18
CA VAL A 70 7.47 -0.46 -12.84
C VAL A 70 8.70 -0.32 -11.95
N VAL A 71 8.55 0.42 -10.86
CA VAL A 71 9.59 0.67 -9.88
C VAL A 71 9.16 0.06 -8.55
N TYR A 72 10.03 -0.77 -7.99
CA TYR A 72 9.86 -1.37 -6.66
C TYR A 72 10.76 -0.62 -5.69
N GLY A 73 10.19 -0.11 -4.60
CA GLY A 73 10.97 0.48 -3.51
C GLY A 73 11.37 -0.53 -2.45
N GLU A 74 12.07 -0.04 -1.43
CA GLU A 74 12.51 -0.88 -0.32
C GLU A 74 11.34 -1.43 0.52
N PRO A 75 11.42 -2.69 1.01
CA PRO A 75 10.42 -3.24 1.91
C PRO A 75 10.32 -2.46 3.21
N ILE A 76 9.10 -2.06 3.58
CA ILE A 76 8.79 -1.37 4.83
C ILE A 76 8.29 -2.42 5.83
N ASP A 77 9.03 -2.64 6.92
CA ASP A 77 8.53 -3.45 8.04
C ASP A 77 7.83 -2.56 9.06
N PHE A 78 6.51 -2.71 9.15
CA PHE A 78 5.70 -1.94 10.10
C PHE A 78 5.72 -2.53 11.52
N LYS A 79 6.32 -3.69 11.77
CA LYS A 79 6.32 -4.33 13.10
C LYS A 79 6.82 -3.41 14.22
N SER A 80 7.84 -2.60 13.94
CA SER A 80 8.42 -1.65 14.90
C SER A 80 7.43 -0.59 15.37
N TYR A 81 6.38 -0.32 14.58
CA TYR A 81 5.33 0.67 14.89
C TYR A 81 4.12 0.07 15.62
N LYS A 82 4.15 -1.23 15.92
CA LYS A 82 3.03 -1.91 16.61
C LYS A 82 2.98 -1.50 18.08
N LYS A 83 1.89 -0.83 18.47
CA LYS A 83 1.54 -0.50 19.85
C LYS A 83 0.72 -1.63 20.50
N GLU A 84 0.59 -1.60 21.83
CA GLU A 84 -0.27 -2.52 22.59
C GLU A 84 -1.73 -2.42 22.11
N ARG A 85 -2.21 -1.19 21.91
CA ARG A 85 -3.51 -0.89 21.32
C ARG A 85 -3.34 0.05 20.13
N MET A 86 -3.68 -0.45 18.95
CA MET A 86 -3.73 0.34 17.72
C MET A 86 -5.08 1.01 17.55
N THR A 87 -5.07 2.29 17.18
CA THR A 87 -6.23 3.10 16.81
C THR A 87 -6.35 3.20 15.29
N ASN A 88 -7.51 3.68 14.79
CA ASN A 88 -7.68 3.93 13.36
C ASN A 88 -6.76 5.05 12.85
N ASP A 89 -6.44 6.02 13.70
CA ASP A 89 -5.55 7.12 13.37
C ASP A 89 -4.11 6.61 13.20
N ASP A 90 -3.66 5.71 14.09
CA ASP A 90 -2.34 5.06 13.95
C ASP A 90 -2.20 4.35 12.59
N TYR A 91 -3.23 3.60 12.16
CA TYR A 91 -3.18 2.94 10.85
C TYR A 91 -3.21 3.92 9.68
N SER A 92 -3.90 5.04 9.85
CA SER A 92 -3.97 6.09 8.82
C SER A 92 -2.62 6.79 8.67
N GLU A 93 -1.95 7.13 9.78
CA GLU A 93 -0.60 7.71 9.79
C GLU A 93 0.43 6.78 9.15
N LEU A 94 0.44 5.50 9.54
CA LEU A 94 1.36 4.52 8.94
C LEU A 94 1.10 4.30 7.45
N SER A 95 -0.17 4.38 7.03
CA SER A 95 -0.51 4.29 5.61
C SER A 95 -0.06 5.54 4.84
N GLN A 96 -0.02 6.70 5.48
CA GLN A 96 0.52 7.92 4.89
C GLN A 96 2.03 7.80 4.60
N MET A 97 2.79 7.09 5.44
CA MET A 97 4.22 6.81 5.18
C MET A 97 4.43 6.04 3.87
N ILE A 98 3.50 5.16 3.49
CA ILE A 98 3.56 4.42 2.21
C ILE A 98 3.41 5.37 1.02
N ILE A 99 2.53 6.38 1.14
CA ILE A 99 2.35 7.41 0.11
C ILE A 99 3.59 8.27 -0.03
N ASP A 100 4.24 8.62 1.08
CA ASP A 100 5.47 9.40 1.02
C ASP A 100 6.58 8.62 0.31
N LYS A 101 6.65 7.31 0.53
CA LYS A 101 7.52 6.43 -0.25
C LYS A 101 7.16 6.40 -1.74
N PHE A 102 5.88 6.43 -2.12
CA PHE A 102 5.51 6.56 -3.53
C PHE A 102 5.96 7.88 -4.16
N LYS A 103 5.95 8.98 -3.40
CA LYS A 103 6.47 10.28 -3.88
C LYS A 103 7.97 10.21 -4.13
N GLU A 104 8.73 9.58 -3.22
CA GLU A 104 10.17 9.35 -3.40
C GLU A 104 10.44 8.54 -4.68
N LEU A 105 9.71 7.44 -4.88
CA LEU A 105 9.82 6.62 -6.09
C LEU A 105 9.44 7.39 -7.35
N LYS A 106 8.37 8.20 -7.34
CA LYS A 106 8.01 9.04 -8.50
C LYS A 106 9.12 10.05 -8.83
N GLY A 107 9.77 10.60 -7.82
CA GLY A 107 10.83 11.60 -7.98
C GLY A 107 12.17 11.06 -8.50
N GLY A 108 12.32 9.74 -8.63
CA GLY A 108 13.58 9.15 -9.08
C GLY A 108 14.59 8.88 -7.96
N ASN A 109 14.20 9.07 -6.69
CA ASN A 109 15.04 8.84 -5.53
C ASN A 109 14.68 7.44 -4.99
N TYR A 110 15.36 6.41 -5.51
CA TYR A 110 15.19 5.01 -5.12
C TYR A 110 16.45 4.47 -4.47
#